data_AF-A0A7C2XVA4-F1
#
_entry.id   AF-A0A7C2XVA4-F1
#
_cell.length_a   1.000
_cell.length_b   1.000
_cell.length_c   1.000
_cell.angle_alpha   90.00
_cell.angle_beta   90.00
_cell.angle_gamma   90.00
#
_symmetry.space_group_name_H-M   'P 1'
#
loop_
_entity.id
_entity.type
_entity.pdbx_description
1 polymer ?
#
loop_
_entity_poly.entity_id
_entity_poly.type
_entity_poly.pdbx_seq_one_letter_code
_entity_poly.pdbx_strand_id
1 'polypeptide(L)'
;MSDNEDILESVRITIRISGDAYKKLDELVKKGEFKNMSEVIRAAIQEFIKSRFTPPNVSKIPVELPKTVIDNIEILIESGDAVNKEDLIRMAVRDYVNRRVKELLREKLKEEEKLK
;
A
#
# COMPACT_ATOMS: atom_id res chain seq x y z
N MET A 1 -17.42 -18.37 -27.59
CA MET A 1 -15.95 -18.46 -27.54
C MET A 1 -15.41 -17.25 -28.28
N SER A 2 -15.27 -16.14 -27.57
CA SER A 2 -14.67 -14.88 -28.04
C SER A 2 -14.25 -14.16 -26.76
N ASP A 3 -13.24 -13.31 -26.81
CA ASP A 3 -12.56 -12.63 -25.68
C ASP A 3 -11.30 -13.36 -25.21
N ASN A 4 -10.31 -13.52 -26.09
CA ASN A 4 -8.90 -13.74 -25.70
C ASN A 4 -7.93 -13.29 -26.81
N GLU A 5 -8.16 -12.12 -27.40
CA GLU A 5 -7.26 -11.54 -28.42
C GLU A 5 -6.59 -10.20 -28.01
N ASP A 6 -6.80 -9.70 -26.79
CA ASP A 6 -6.17 -8.43 -26.33
C ASP A 6 -4.94 -8.65 -25.44
N ILE A 7 -4.21 -9.74 -25.62
CA ILE A 7 -2.99 -10.01 -24.84
C ILE A 7 -1.79 -10.02 -25.79
N LEU A 8 -1.46 -8.88 -26.42
CA LEU A 8 -0.09 -8.54 -26.91
C LEU A 8 -0.01 -7.22 -27.71
N GLU A 9 -0.96 -6.28 -27.63
CA GLU A 9 -0.73 -4.95 -28.19
C GLU A 9 0.25 -4.15 -27.31
N SER A 10 1.54 -4.22 -27.65
CA SER A 10 2.54 -3.34 -27.04
C SER A 10 2.34 -1.91 -27.57
N VAL A 11 1.63 -1.07 -26.80
CA VAL A 11 1.42 0.33 -27.16
C VAL A 11 2.69 1.15 -26.85
N ARG A 12 3.23 1.83 -27.86
CA ARG A 12 4.39 2.72 -27.69
C ARG A 12 3.92 4.08 -27.18
N ILE A 13 4.34 4.43 -25.97
CA ILE A 13 4.03 5.72 -25.34
C ILE A 13 5.29 6.58 -25.34
N THR A 14 5.20 7.81 -25.86
CA THR A 14 6.27 8.81 -25.76
C THR A 14 5.84 9.90 -24.78
N ILE A 15 6.56 10.03 -23.67
CA ILE A 15 6.28 11.03 -22.62
C ILE A 15 7.44 12.03 -22.51
N ARG A 16 7.11 13.28 -22.23
CA ARG A 16 8.08 14.29 -21.82
C ARG A 16 8.13 14.30 -20.30
N ILE A 17 9.33 14.14 -19.74
CA ILE A 17 9.57 14.18 -18.30
C ILE A 17 10.45 15.38 -17.96
N SER A 18 10.25 15.95 -16.78
CA SER A 18 11.10 17.03 -16.28
C SER A 18 12.51 16.53 -16.02
N GLY A 19 13.50 17.42 -16.14
CA GLY A 19 14.90 17.07 -15.90
C GLY A 19 15.18 16.57 -14.48
N ASP A 20 14.41 17.02 -13.49
CA ASP A 20 14.51 16.53 -12.11
C ASP A 20 13.99 15.10 -11.97
N ALA A 21 12.86 14.77 -12.59
CA ALA A 21 12.32 13.42 -12.62
C ALA A 21 13.28 12.46 -13.34
N TYR A 22 13.88 12.90 -14.45
CA TYR A 22 14.90 12.12 -15.16
C TYR A 22 16.10 11.79 -14.26
N LYS A 23 16.63 12.77 -13.51
CA LYS A 23 17.75 12.54 -12.58
C LYS A 23 17.44 11.51 -11.51
N LYS A 24 16.27 11.63 -10.86
CA LYS A 24 15.83 10.67 -9.84
C LYS A 24 15.66 9.26 -10.40
N LEU A 25 15.10 9.13 -11.61
CA LEU A 25 14.97 7.83 -12.27
C LEU A 25 16.34 7.27 -12.70
N ASP A 26 17.26 8.12 -13.17
CA ASP A 26 18.63 7.72 -13.54
C ASP A 26 19.43 7.23 -12.33
N GLU A 27 19.25 7.86 -11.15
CA GLU A 27 19.83 7.36 -9.90
C GLU A 27 19.33 5.96 -9.54
N LEU A 28 18.04 5.67 -9.76
CA LEU A 28 17.48 4.34 -9.50
C LEU A 28 18.05 3.27 -10.46
N VAL A 29 18.27 3.63 -11.73
CA VAL A 29 18.96 2.74 -12.69
C VAL A 29 20.43 2.53 -12.29
N LYS A 30 21.13 3.58 -11.86
CA LYS A 30 22.53 3.52 -11.40
C LYS A 30 22.72 2.70 -10.14
N LYS A 31 21.75 2.70 -9.22
CA LYS A 31 21.74 1.85 -8.03
C LYS A 31 21.58 0.36 -8.38
N GLY A 32 21.28 0.02 -9.63
CA GLY A 32 21.09 -1.35 -10.10
C GLY A 32 19.74 -1.95 -9.73
N GLU A 33 18.81 -1.14 -9.21
CA GLU A 33 17.45 -1.59 -8.89
C GLU A 33 16.65 -1.92 -10.15
N PHE A 34 17.00 -1.32 -11.29
CA PHE A 34 16.36 -1.56 -12.59
C PHE A 34 17.39 -1.60 -13.72
N LYS A 35 17.17 -2.42 -14.75
CA LYS A 35 18.15 -2.60 -15.84
C LYS A 35 18.18 -1.41 -16.79
N ASN A 36 17.02 -0.76 -17.00
CA ASN A 36 16.85 0.32 -17.96
C ASN A 36 15.75 1.30 -17.54
N MET A 37 15.82 2.54 -18.03
CA MET A 37 14.79 3.57 -17.80
C MET A 37 13.38 3.10 -18.18
N SER A 38 13.24 2.37 -19.29
CA SER A 38 11.97 1.81 -19.74
C SER A 38 11.37 0.77 -18.80
N GLU A 39 12.21 0.09 -17.99
CA GLU A 39 11.77 -0.86 -16.98
C GLU A 39 11.27 -0.14 -15.74
N VAL A 40 11.98 0.92 -15.30
CA VAL A 40 11.54 1.79 -14.20
C VAL A 40 10.18 2.40 -14.50
N ILE A 41 10.00 2.96 -15.71
CA ILE A 41 8.75 3.60 -16.12
C ILE A 41 7.61 2.57 -16.17
N ARG A 42 7.86 1.37 -16.71
CA ARG A 42 6.87 0.30 -16.71
C ARG A 42 6.48 -0.13 -15.30
N ALA A 43 7.46 -0.33 -14.41
CA ALA A 43 7.21 -0.69 -13.03
C ALA A 43 6.39 0.39 -12.31
N ALA A 44 6.74 1.66 -12.49
CA ALA A 44 6.02 2.80 -11.92
C ALA A 44 4.58 2.89 -12.43
N ILE A 45 4.35 2.69 -13.74
CA ILE A 45 2.98 2.65 -14.30
C ILE A 45 2.19 1.49 -13.70
N GLN A 46 2.78 0.31 -13.63
CA GLN A 46 2.13 -0.87 -13.04
C GLN A 46 1.78 -0.67 -11.56
N GLU A 47 2.69 -0.06 -10.80
CA GLU A 47 2.45 0.29 -9.40
C GLU A 47 1.36 1.35 -9.25
N PHE A 48 1.36 2.37 -10.11
CA PHE A 48 0.31 3.39 -10.15
C PHE A 48 -1.07 2.80 -10.46
N ILE A 49 -1.15 1.90 -11.44
CA ILE A 49 -2.38 1.17 -11.77
C ILE A 49 -2.79 0.28 -10.58
N LYS A 50 -1.86 -0.49 -10.01
CA LYS A 50 -2.15 -1.33 -8.83
C LYS A 50 -2.62 -0.52 -7.63
N SER A 51 -2.11 0.70 -7.43
CA SER A 51 -2.53 1.59 -6.35
C SER A 51 -3.97 2.06 -6.54
N ARG A 52 -4.37 2.39 -7.78
CA ARG A 52 -5.71 2.93 -8.09
C ARG A 52 -6.79 1.88 -8.35
N PHE A 53 -6.40 0.71 -8.87
CA PHE A 53 -7.31 -0.39 -9.24
C PHE A 53 -7.24 -1.56 -8.24
N THR A 54 -6.85 -1.33 -6.99
CA THR A 54 -7.04 -2.34 -5.94
C THR A 54 -8.56 -2.56 -5.75
N PRO A 55 -9.05 -3.81 -5.62
CA PRO A 55 -10.48 -4.12 -5.52
C PRO A 55 -11.20 -3.31 -4.43
N PRO A 56 -12.50 -3.00 -4.60
CA PRO A 56 -13.26 -2.06 -3.76
C PRO A 56 -13.32 -2.42 -2.27
N ASN A 57 -12.93 -3.64 -1.90
CA ASN A 57 -12.91 -4.14 -0.52
C ASN A 57 -11.54 -3.97 0.17
N VAL A 58 -10.51 -3.50 -0.54
CA VAL A 58 -9.15 -3.30 0.02
C VAL A 58 -8.63 -1.93 -0.41
N SER A 59 -8.58 -0.98 0.52
CA SER A 59 -7.91 0.30 0.29
C SER A 59 -6.44 0.19 0.70
N LYS A 60 -5.52 0.48 -0.23
CA LYS A 60 -4.08 0.57 0.08
C LYS A 60 -3.77 1.97 0.60
N ILE A 61 -3.39 2.06 1.87
CA ILE A 61 -3.01 3.32 2.51
C ILE A 61 -1.48 3.32 2.67
N PRO A 62 -0.73 4.12 1.90
CA PRO A 62 0.69 4.29 2.16
C PRO A 62 0.85 5.07 3.48
N VAL A 63 1.60 4.50 4.42
CA VAL A 63 1.91 5.12 5.71
C VAL A 63 3.40 5.23 5.89
N GLU A 64 3.86 6.41 6.29
CA GLU A 64 5.24 6.65 6.70
C GLU A 64 5.35 6.40 8.20
N LEU A 65 6.27 5.52 8.58
CA LEU A 65 6.51 5.15 9.98
C LEU A 65 7.92 5.59 10.39
N PRO A 66 8.11 6.14 11.61
CA PRO A 66 9.43 6.40 12.15
C PRO A 66 10.25 5.11 12.26
N LYS A 67 11.58 5.20 12.08
CA LYS A 67 12.49 4.05 12.18
C LYS A 67 12.33 3.29 13.50
N THR A 68 12.20 4.01 14.62
CA THR A 68 11.98 3.41 15.94
C THR A 68 10.75 2.51 16.01
N VAL A 69 9.68 2.85 15.27
CA VAL A 69 8.47 2.02 15.20
C VAL A 69 8.73 0.77 14.37
N ILE A 70 9.50 0.89 13.29
CA ILE A 70 9.91 -0.26 12.46
C ILE A 70 10.79 -1.23 13.25
N ASP A 71 11.72 -0.72 14.05
CA ASP A 71 12.59 -1.53 14.91
C ASP A 71 11.75 -2.29 15.96
N ASN A 72 10.77 -1.63 16.57
CA ASN A 72 9.84 -2.28 17.51
C ASN A 72 8.97 -3.36 16.83
N ILE A 73 8.55 -3.13 15.59
CA ILE A 73 7.82 -4.14 14.79
C ILE A 73 8.70 -5.38 14.56
N GLU A 74 10.00 -5.20 14.32
CA GLU A 74 10.96 -6.28 14.14
C GLU A 74 11.04 -7.17 15.40
N ILE A 75 11.17 -6.53 16.58
CA ILE A 75 11.21 -7.22 17.88
C ILE A 75 9.93 -8.05 18.11
N LEU A 76 8.76 -7.50 17.76
CA LEU A 76 7.47 -8.19 17.92
C LEU A 76 7.36 -9.42 17.01
N ILE A 77 7.90 -9.35 15.79
CA ILE A 77 7.96 -10.50 14.87
C ILE A 77 8.92 -11.57 15.40
N GLU A 78 10.08 -11.17 15.89
CA GLU A 78 11.06 -12.09 16.51
C GLU A 78 10.47 -12.80 17.75
N SER A 79 9.59 -12.11 18.47
CA SER A 79 8.86 -12.65 19.62
C SER A 79 7.74 -13.63 19.23
N GLY A 80 7.43 -13.76 17.94
CA GLY A 80 6.42 -14.68 17.42
C GLY A 80 4.99 -14.12 17.37
N ASP A 81 4.80 -12.82 17.59
CA ASP A 81 3.46 -12.20 17.61
C ASP A 81 2.83 -12.09 16.21
N ALA A 82 3.63 -12.14 15.14
CA ALA A 82 3.16 -12.08 13.76
C ALA A 82 4.14 -12.75 12.79
N VAL A 83 3.64 -13.14 11.60
CA VAL A 83 4.44 -13.81 10.56
C VAL A 83 5.34 -12.83 9.81
N ASN A 84 4.90 -11.59 9.63
CA ASN A 84 5.67 -10.54 8.95
C ASN A 84 5.20 -9.13 9.35
N LYS A 85 5.95 -8.10 8.90
CA LYS A 85 5.69 -6.68 9.23
C LYS A 85 4.28 -6.24 8.79
N GLU A 86 3.84 -6.66 7.61
CA GLU A 86 2.54 -6.28 7.05
C GLU A 86 1.37 -6.93 7.82
N ASP A 87 1.55 -8.17 8.27
CA ASP A 87 0.58 -8.94 9.04
C ASP A 87 0.39 -8.31 10.43
N LEU A 88 1.49 -7.97 11.11
CA LEU A 88 1.46 -7.28 12.39
C LEU A 88 0.71 -5.94 12.30
N ILE A 89 1.04 -5.12 11.28
CA ILE A 89 0.37 -3.82 11.06
C ILE A 89 -1.12 -4.02 10.81
N ARG A 90 -1.49 -5.01 9.98
CA ARG A 90 -2.89 -5.30 9.67
C ARG A 90 -3.66 -5.76 10.91
N MET A 91 -3.05 -6.62 11.73
CA MET A 91 -3.62 -7.08 12.99
C MET A 91 -3.83 -5.91 13.96
N ALA A 92 -2.80 -5.09 14.18
CA ALA A 92 -2.87 -3.95 15.08
C ALA A 92 -3.95 -2.93 14.67
N VAL A 93 -4.03 -2.60 13.37
CA VAL A 93 -5.06 -1.69 12.85
C VAL A 93 -6.45 -2.29 13.02
N ARG A 94 -6.63 -3.57 12.67
CA ARG A 94 -7.92 -4.27 12.80
C ARG A 94 -8.40 -4.28 14.24
N ASP A 95 -7.54 -4.65 15.17
CA ASP A 95 -7.90 -4.78 16.59
C ASP A 95 -8.23 -3.43 17.21
N TYR A 96 -7.43 -2.40 16.89
CA TYR A 96 -7.71 -1.05 17.34
C TYR A 96 -9.08 -0.55 16.83
N VAL A 97 -9.34 -0.67 15.53
CA VAL A 97 -10.60 -0.21 14.92
C VAL A 97 -11.78 -0.96 15.50
N ASN A 98 -11.73 -2.30 15.57
CA ASN A 98 -12.81 -3.11 16.11
C ASN A 98 -13.12 -2.79 17.57
N ARG A 99 -12.08 -2.63 18.40
CA ARG A 99 -12.24 -2.26 19.80
C ARG A 99 -12.87 -0.87 19.92
N ARG A 100 -12.36 0.12 19.17
CA ARG A 100 -12.83 1.50 19.26
C ARG A 100 -14.26 1.68 18.75
N VAL A 101 -14.62 1.02 17.65
CA VAL A 101 -16.00 1.02 17.13
C VAL A 101 -16.96 0.41 18.15
N LYS A 102 -16.58 -0.69 18.80
CA LYS A 102 -17.41 -1.35 19.82
C LYS A 102 -17.63 -0.47 21.05
N GLU A 103 -16.62 0.27 21.49
CA GLU A 103 -16.73 1.25 22.57
C GLU A 103 -17.72 2.37 22.21
N LEU A 104 -17.54 2.99 21.05
CA LEU A 104 -18.42 4.08 20.59
C LEU A 104 -19.88 3.62 20.42
N LEU A 105 -20.10 2.40 19.92
CA LEU A 105 -21.45 1.83 19.83
C LEU A 105 -22.08 1.62 21.22
N ARG A 106 -21.29 1.14 22.19
CA ARG A 106 -21.77 0.98 23.57
C ARG A 106 -22.10 2.32 24.24
N GLU A 107 -21.31 3.36 23.96
CA GLU A 107 -21.57 4.70 24.47
C GLU A 107 -22.88 5.27 23.90
N LYS A 108 -23.09 5.16 22.57
CA LYS A 108 -24.34 5.59 21.93
C LYS A 108 -25.57 4.88 22.46
N LEU A 109 -25.51 3.55 22.64
CA LEU A 109 -26.63 2.78 23.20
C LEU A 109 -26.99 3.23 24.62
N LYS A 110 -25.99 3.53 25.46
CA LYS A 110 -26.21 4.04 26.83
C LYS A 110 -26.79 5.46 26.85
N GLU A 111 -26.47 6.29 25.86
CA GLU A 111 -27.06 7.63 25.73
C GLU A 111 -28.52 7.57 25.29
N GLU A 112 -28.87 6.66 24.36
CA GLU A 112 -30.25 6.44 23.92
C GLU A 112 -31.14 5.85 25.02
N GLU A 113 -30.60 4.97 25.88
CA GLU A 113 -31.31 4.43 27.05
C GLU A 113 -31.56 5.47 28.15
N LYS A 114 -30.72 6.51 28.25
CA LYS A 114 -30.89 7.60 29.22
C LYS A 114 -31.87 8.68 28.77
N LEU A 115 -32.17 8.73 27.47
CA LEU A 115 -33.09 9.70 26.88
C LEU A 115 -34.53 9.17 26.76
N LYS A 116 -34.76 7.89 27.10
CA LYS A 116 -36.07 7.26 27.25
C LYS A 116 -36.49 7.23 28.72
#